data_AF-A0A099WKL5-F1
#
_entry.id   AF-A0A099WKL5-F1
#
_cell.length_a   1.000
_cell.length_b   1.000
_cell.length_c   1.000
_cell.angle_alpha   90.00
_cell.angle_beta   90.00
_cell.angle_gamma   90.00
#
_symmetry.space_group_name_H-M   'P 1'
#
loop_
_entity.id
_entity.type
_entity.pdbx_description
1 polymer ?
#
loop_
_entity_poly.entity_id
_entity_poly.type
_entity_poly.pdbx_seq_one_letter_code
_entity_poly.pdbx_strand_id
1 'polypeptide(L)'
;MTRKEAIELLLLINDTYKDFELDQTKKETWIQILEGGDYTRSKVALLKYIQTKPFQPAVANFFIPTNRDVEKTKAYLDKQAAYQREAVQMPSLEESDLPDDLKQEIRAYQEKQKAKNIVPLNAEQEEKARQRTQAQIEQLKAKGAID
;
A
#
# COMPACT_ATOMS: atom_id res chain seq x y z
N MET A 1 -6.71 2.86 -21.06
CA MET A 1 -8.07 2.49 -21.47
C MET A 1 -8.15 2.50 -22.99
N THR A 2 -9.17 1.91 -23.58
CA THR A 2 -9.38 1.93 -25.03
C THR A 2 -9.92 3.28 -25.49
N ARG A 3 -9.76 3.58 -26.78
CA ARG A 3 -10.36 4.77 -27.42
C ARG A 3 -11.88 4.86 -27.23
N LYS A 4 -12.59 3.72 -27.30
CA LYS A 4 -14.04 3.67 -27.09
C LYS A 4 -14.42 4.08 -25.68
N GLU A 5 -13.72 3.53 -24.69
CA GLU A 5 -13.88 3.88 -23.27
C GLU A 5 -13.58 5.37 -23.01
N ALA A 6 -12.53 5.92 -23.62
CA ALA A 6 -12.23 7.34 -23.51
C ALA A 6 -13.37 8.21 -24.08
N ILE A 7 -13.93 7.83 -25.24
CA ILE A 7 -15.08 8.52 -25.85
C ILE A 7 -16.30 8.45 -24.93
N GLU A 8 -16.57 7.31 -24.27
CA GLU A 8 -17.67 7.20 -23.30
C GLU A 8 -17.54 8.21 -22.15
N LEU A 9 -16.32 8.42 -21.63
CA LEU A 9 -16.09 9.43 -20.59
C LEU A 9 -16.34 10.85 -21.10
N LEU A 10 -15.96 11.16 -22.34
CA LEU A 10 -16.20 12.47 -22.95
C LEU A 10 -17.70 12.71 -23.20
N LEU A 11 -18.43 11.69 -23.65
CA LEU A 11 -19.88 11.77 -23.83
C LEU A 11 -20.59 12.02 -22.50
N LEU A 12 -20.18 11.35 -21.42
CA LEU A 12 -20.73 11.59 -20.09
C LEU A 12 -20.56 13.05 -19.63
N ILE A 13 -19.40 13.67 -19.92
CA ILE A 13 -19.17 15.09 -19.63
C ILE A 13 -20.10 15.96 -20.47
N ASN A 14 -20.18 15.70 -21.77
CA ASN A 14 -21.01 16.46 -22.70
C ASN A 14 -22.51 16.39 -22.35
N ASP A 15 -22.99 15.24 -21.91
CA ASP A 15 -24.39 15.05 -21.50
C ASP A 15 -24.71 15.74 -20.16
N THR A 16 -23.70 15.91 -19.30
CA THR A 16 -23.85 16.53 -17.98
C THR A 16 -23.72 18.05 -18.02
N TYR A 17 -22.78 18.57 -18.81
CA TYR A 17 -22.43 19.99 -18.85
C TYR A 17 -22.75 20.57 -20.23
N LYS A 18 -23.85 21.32 -20.33
CA LYS A 18 -24.36 21.86 -21.60
C LYS A 18 -23.38 22.77 -22.34
N ASP A 19 -22.53 23.49 -21.61
CA ASP A 19 -21.55 24.42 -22.17
C ASP A 19 -20.19 23.76 -22.44
N PHE A 20 -20.11 22.44 -22.31
CA PHE A 20 -18.88 21.71 -22.60
C PHE A 20 -18.67 21.59 -24.11
N GLU A 21 -17.87 22.51 -24.65
CA GLU A 21 -17.47 22.43 -26.05
C GLU A 21 -16.36 21.38 -26.23
N LEU A 22 -16.65 20.39 -27.07
CA LEU A 22 -15.71 19.35 -27.46
C LEU A 22 -15.40 19.49 -28.95
N ASP A 23 -14.46 20.37 -29.28
CA ASP A 23 -13.93 20.47 -30.63
C ASP A 23 -13.11 19.22 -31.01
N GLN A 24 -12.89 19.02 -32.31
CA GLN A 24 -12.20 17.83 -32.82
C GLN A 24 -10.77 17.68 -32.28
N THR A 25 -10.04 18.78 -32.11
CA THR A 25 -8.66 18.79 -31.61
C THR A 25 -8.61 18.43 -30.13
N LYS A 26 -9.49 19.02 -29.31
CA LYS A 26 -9.67 18.76 -27.89
C LYS A 26 -10.10 17.32 -27.66
N LYS A 27 -11.03 16.81 -28.45
CA LYS A 27 -11.44 15.40 -28.42
C LYS A 27 -10.26 14.46 -28.62
N GLU A 28 -9.49 14.63 -29.70
CA GLU A 28 -8.34 13.76 -29.98
C GLU A 28 -7.28 13.87 -28.88
N THR A 29 -7.00 15.08 -28.40
CA THR A 29 -6.02 15.32 -27.32
C THR A 29 -6.44 14.62 -26.03
N TRP A 30 -7.71 14.74 -25.64
CA TRP A 30 -8.21 14.13 -24.43
C TRP A 30 -8.23 12.60 -24.55
N ILE A 31 -8.61 12.07 -25.71
CA ILE A 31 -8.53 10.62 -25.96
C ILE A 31 -7.10 10.10 -25.79
N GLN A 32 -6.10 10.77 -26.39
CA GLN A 32 -4.70 10.35 -26.26
C GLN A 32 -4.21 10.36 -24.82
N ILE A 33 -4.62 11.36 -24.01
CA ILE A 33 -4.29 11.41 -22.59
C ILE A 33 -4.96 10.25 -21.85
N LEU A 34 -6.27 10.05 -22.08
CA LEU A 34 -7.08 9.06 -21.40
C LEU A 34 -6.62 7.63 -21.72
N GLU A 35 -6.09 7.35 -22.91
CA GLU A 35 -5.58 6.02 -23.28
C GLU A 35 -4.52 5.48 -22.29
N GLY A 36 -3.73 6.35 -21.64
CA GLY A 36 -2.80 5.97 -20.57
C GLY A 36 -3.44 5.60 -19.22
N GLY A 37 -4.76 5.81 -19.07
CA GLY A 37 -5.49 5.73 -17.81
C GLY A 37 -6.25 4.42 -17.58
N ASP A 38 -6.61 4.18 -16.34
CA ASP A 38 -7.53 3.12 -15.93
C ASP A 38 -8.97 3.59 -16.12
N TYR A 39 -9.75 2.91 -16.97
CA TYR A 39 -11.12 3.30 -17.28
C TYR A 39 -12.01 3.33 -16.05
N THR A 40 -12.05 2.22 -15.30
CA THR A 40 -12.93 2.05 -14.15
C THR A 40 -12.66 3.12 -13.10
N ARG A 41 -11.38 3.34 -12.76
CA ARG A 41 -10.99 4.35 -11.76
C ARG A 41 -11.26 5.76 -12.24
N SER A 42 -10.98 6.06 -13.51
CA SER A 42 -11.24 7.39 -14.08
C SER A 42 -12.74 7.69 -14.15
N LYS A 43 -13.57 6.69 -14.49
CA LYS A 43 -15.04 6.81 -14.49
C LYS A 43 -15.60 7.11 -13.11
N VAL A 44 -15.13 6.39 -12.09
CA VAL A 44 -15.54 6.64 -10.69
C VAL A 44 -15.14 8.03 -10.24
N ALA A 45 -13.92 8.48 -10.57
CA ALA A 45 -13.46 9.83 -10.26
C ALA A 45 -14.32 10.90 -10.96
N LEU A 46 -14.67 10.67 -12.23
CA LEU A 46 -15.53 11.58 -13.00
C LEU A 46 -16.94 11.68 -12.41
N LEU A 47 -17.57 10.55 -12.07
CA LEU A 47 -18.89 10.55 -11.45
C LEU A 47 -18.89 11.31 -10.11
N LYS A 48 -17.86 11.10 -9.29
CA LYS A 48 -17.70 11.83 -8.03
C LYS A 48 -17.51 13.34 -8.27
N TYR A 49 -16.76 13.72 -9.30
CA TYR A 49 -16.59 15.12 -9.68
C TYR A 49 -17.93 15.75 -10.07
N ILE A 50 -18.69 15.10 -10.94
CA ILE A 50 -20.03 15.53 -11.38
C ILE A 50 -20.97 15.77 -10.20
N GLN A 51 -20.96 14.86 -9.21
CA GLN A 51 -21.81 14.99 -8.02
C GLN A 51 -21.44 16.16 -7.10
N THR A 52 -20.18 16.62 -7.13
CA THR A 52 -19.65 17.56 -6.15
C THR A 52 -19.33 18.94 -6.72
N LYS A 53 -19.23 19.06 -8.05
CA LYS A 53 -18.77 20.28 -8.73
C LYS A 53 -19.74 20.66 -9.85
N PRO A 54 -20.29 21.90 -9.84
CA PRO A 54 -21.22 22.37 -10.86
C PRO A 54 -20.52 22.80 -12.16
N PHE A 55 -19.19 22.97 -12.14
CA PHE A 55 -18.40 23.41 -13.29
C PHE A 55 -17.84 22.23 -14.07
N GLN A 56 -17.57 22.42 -15.37
CA GLN A 56 -17.00 21.40 -16.23
C GLN A 56 -15.62 20.90 -15.73
N PRO A 57 -15.34 19.59 -15.76
CA PRO A 57 -14.04 19.05 -15.39
C PRO A 57 -12.99 19.33 -16.46
N ALA A 58 -11.74 19.50 -16.04
CA ALA A 58 -10.57 19.25 -16.87
C ALA A 58 -10.19 17.76 -16.82
N VAL A 59 -9.45 17.26 -17.82
CA VAL A 59 -8.97 15.86 -17.85
C VAL A 59 -8.27 15.47 -16.54
N ALA A 60 -7.42 16.36 -16.02
CA ALA A 60 -6.65 16.12 -14.80
C ALA A 60 -7.52 15.91 -13.55
N ASN A 61 -8.78 16.36 -13.54
CA ASN A 61 -9.66 16.21 -12.39
C ASN A 61 -10.14 14.76 -12.19
N PHE A 62 -10.14 13.95 -13.24
CA PHE A 62 -10.66 12.58 -13.19
C PHE A 62 -9.73 11.53 -13.82
N PHE A 63 -8.71 11.93 -14.58
CA PHE A 63 -7.74 11.00 -15.14
C PHE A 63 -6.96 10.27 -14.06
N ILE A 64 -7.06 8.95 -14.04
CA ILE A 64 -6.28 8.09 -13.16
C ILE A 64 -5.35 7.24 -14.03
N PRO A 65 -4.02 7.44 -13.97
CA PRO A 65 -3.08 6.65 -14.76
C PRO A 65 -3.12 5.18 -14.36
N THR A 66 -2.90 4.30 -15.35
CA THR A 66 -2.78 2.86 -15.11
C THR A 66 -1.51 2.61 -14.30
N ASN A 67 -1.67 2.36 -13.00
CA ASN A 67 -0.53 2.26 -12.11
C ASN A 67 0.08 0.85 -12.19
N ARG A 68 1.03 0.65 -13.12
CA ARG A 68 1.71 -0.64 -13.33
C ARG A 68 2.47 -1.15 -12.09
N ASP A 69 2.76 -0.28 -11.12
CA ASP A 69 3.50 -0.66 -9.91
C ASP A 69 2.61 -1.23 -8.80
N VAL A 70 1.30 -0.97 -8.81
CA VAL A 70 0.36 -1.56 -7.84
C VAL A 70 0.21 -3.06 -8.09
N GLU A 71 0.22 -3.49 -9.35
CA GLU A 71 0.20 -4.93 -9.69
C GLU A 71 1.48 -5.64 -9.25
N LYS A 72 2.65 -5.01 -9.42
CA LYS A 72 3.92 -5.55 -8.91
C LYS A 72 3.93 -5.64 -7.39
N THR A 73 3.38 -4.64 -6.71
CA THR A 73 3.29 -4.61 -5.25
C THR A 73 2.34 -5.68 -4.73
N LYS A 74 1.18 -5.86 -5.37
CA LYS A 74 0.23 -6.92 -5.03
C LYS A 74 0.83 -8.31 -5.28
N ALA A 75 1.48 -8.52 -6.42
CA ALA A 75 2.16 -9.78 -6.72
C ALA A 75 3.31 -10.08 -5.74
N TYR A 76 4.02 -9.05 -5.26
CA TYR A 76 5.03 -9.18 -4.22
C TYR A 76 4.41 -9.57 -2.87
N LEU A 77 3.32 -8.91 -2.47
CA LEU A 77 2.59 -9.23 -1.23
C LEU A 77 1.99 -10.64 -1.26
N ASP A 78 1.42 -11.06 -2.40
CA ASP A 78 0.86 -12.40 -2.58
C ASP A 78 1.96 -13.48 -2.51
N LYS A 79 3.15 -13.23 -3.10
CA LYS A 79 4.32 -14.10 -2.94
C LYS A 79 4.78 -14.17 -1.49
N GLN A 80 4.82 -13.05 -0.77
CA GLN A 80 5.22 -13.01 0.62
C GLN A 80 4.23 -13.80 1.52
N ALA A 81 2.93 -13.68 1.27
CA ALA A 81 1.92 -14.47 1.97
C ALA A 81 2.02 -15.97 1.68
N ALA A 82 2.37 -16.36 0.44
CA ALA A 82 2.63 -17.74 0.09
C ALA A 82 3.84 -18.31 0.86
N TYR A 83 4.97 -17.58 0.88
CA TYR A 83 6.15 -17.96 1.66
C TYR A 83 5.85 -18.08 3.16
N GLN A 84 5.01 -17.21 3.72
CA GLN A 84 4.62 -17.30 5.12
C GLN A 84 3.77 -18.55 5.40
N ARG A 85 2.87 -18.93 4.49
CA ARG A 85 2.08 -20.17 4.63
C ARG A 85 2.95 -21.42 4.51
N GLU A 86 3.92 -21.42 3.60
CA GLU A 86 4.89 -22.51 3.44
C GLU A 86 5.85 -22.59 4.65
N ALA A 87 6.28 -21.45 5.19
CA ALA A 87 7.12 -21.40 6.39
C ALA A 87 6.40 -21.90 7.65
N VAL A 88 5.06 -21.76 7.73
CA VAL A 88 4.25 -22.35 8.81
C VAL A 88 4.15 -23.88 8.69
N GLN A 89 4.35 -24.44 7.49
CA GLN A 89 4.35 -25.89 7.28
C GLN A 89 5.72 -26.55 7.45
N MET A 90 6.81 -25.77 7.43
CA MET A 90 8.13 -26.31 7.74
C MET A 90 8.20 -26.65 9.24
N PRO A 91 8.67 -27.86 9.60
CA PRO A 91 8.88 -28.20 11.00
C PRO A 91 9.88 -27.22 11.63
N SER A 92 9.72 -26.93 12.92
CA SER A 92 10.72 -26.16 13.65
C SER A 92 12.09 -26.84 13.57
N LEU A 93 13.18 -26.10 13.79
CA LEU A 93 14.54 -26.66 13.73
C LEU A 93 14.68 -27.90 14.63
N GLU A 94 13.96 -27.92 15.74
CA GLU A 94 13.87 -28.95 16.76
C GLU A 94 13.06 -30.18 16.30
N GLU A 95 12.02 -29.96 15.51
CA GLU A 95 11.15 -30.99 14.94
C GLU A 95 11.65 -31.53 13.58
N SER A 96 12.71 -30.95 13.03
CA SER A 96 13.30 -31.39 11.76
C SER A 96 14.11 -32.68 11.93
N ASP A 97 14.16 -33.52 10.88
CA ASP A 97 15.01 -34.74 10.84
C ASP A 97 16.50 -34.44 10.58
N LEU A 98 16.93 -33.20 10.84
CA LEU A 98 18.33 -32.81 10.64
C LEU A 98 19.24 -33.46 11.70
N PRO A 99 20.47 -33.83 11.31
CA PRO A 99 21.53 -34.21 12.24
C PRO A 99 21.78 -33.15 13.33
N ASP A 100 22.11 -33.60 14.54
CA ASP A 100 22.25 -32.72 15.72
C ASP A 100 23.38 -31.69 15.58
N ASP A 101 24.45 -32.04 14.88
CA ASP A 101 25.58 -31.14 14.57
C ASP A 101 25.13 -29.97 13.69
N LEU A 102 24.35 -30.24 12.64
CA LEU A 102 23.77 -29.22 11.76
C LEU A 102 22.74 -28.36 12.49
N LYS A 103 21.92 -28.94 13.37
CA LYS A 103 20.98 -28.17 14.21
C LYS A 103 21.71 -27.19 15.12
N GLN A 104 22.81 -27.61 15.75
CA GLN A 104 23.63 -26.75 16.60
C GLN A 104 24.28 -25.61 15.81
N GLU A 105 24.78 -25.89 14.60
CA GLU A 105 25.38 -24.87 13.74
C GLU A 105 24.34 -23.82 13.29
N ILE A 106 23.15 -24.25 12.89
CA ILE A 106 22.04 -23.36 12.52
C ILE A 106 21.63 -22.48 13.72
N ARG A 107 21.55 -23.06 14.93
CA ARG A 107 21.22 -22.31 16.14
C ARG A 107 22.27 -21.24 16.44
N ALA A 108 23.55 -21.61 16.42
CA ALA A 108 24.65 -20.67 16.65
C ALA A 108 24.68 -19.53 15.62
N TYR A 109 24.35 -19.83 14.35
CA TYR A 109 24.22 -18.82 13.31
C TYR A 109 23.06 -17.84 13.58
N GLN A 110 21.89 -18.36 13.95
CA GLN A 110 20.71 -17.53 14.28
C GLN A 110 20.96 -16.63 15.49
N GLU A 111 21.61 -17.14 16.54
CA GLU A 111 21.99 -16.36 17.73
C GLU A 111 22.99 -15.25 17.39
N LYS A 112 23.99 -15.54 16.55
CA LYS A 112 24.96 -14.55 16.08
C LYS A 112 24.30 -13.44 15.25
N GLN A 113 23.30 -13.76 14.44
CA GLN A 113 22.54 -12.75 13.68
C GLN A 113 21.66 -11.89 14.59
N LYS A 114 21.00 -12.48 15.60
CA LYS A 114 20.25 -11.73 16.62
C LYS A 114 21.17 -10.79 17.41
N ALA A 115 22.34 -11.27 17.82
CA ALA A 115 23.32 -10.47 18.56
C ALA A 115 23.89 -9.29 17.75
N LYS A 116 24.08 -9.45 16.44
CA LYS A 116 24.54 -8.35 15.55
C LYS A 116 23.54 -7.21 15.41
N ASN A 117 22.25 -7.47 15.58
CA ASN A 117 21.19 -6.46 15.43
C ASN A 117 20.74 -5.83 16.76
N ILE A 118 21.39 -6.16 17.87
CA ILE A 118 21.13 -5.54 19.18
C ILE A 118 22.30 -4.60 19.46
N VAL A 119 22.12 -3.32 19.13
CA VAL A 119 22.97 -2.26 19.69
C VAL A 119 22.53 -2.11 21.15
N PRO A 120 23.39 -2.39 22.15
CA PRO A 120 23.03 -2.14 23.54
C PRO A 120 22.71 -0.65 23.70
N LEU A 121 21.61 -0.34 24.39
CA LEU A 121 21.24 1.05 24.65
C LEU A 121 22.39 1.71 25.41
N ASN A 122 22.78 2.91 25.02
CA ASN A 122 23.69 3.71 25.84
C ASN A 122 22.96 4.19 27.12
N ALA A 123 23.70 4.62 28.13
CA ALA A 123 23.13 5.00 29.43
C ALA A 123 21.97 6.02 29.34
N GLU A 124 22.05 6.96 28.39
CA GLU A 124 21.01 7.96 28.15
C GLU A 124 19.75 7.35 27.52
N GLN A 125 19.91 6.40 26.60
CA GLN A 125 18.81 5.66 25.98
C GLN A 125 18.13 4.74 26.99
N GLU A 126 18.89 4.09 27.88
CA GLU A 126 18.32 3.28 28.97
C GLU A 126 17.48 4.12 29.92
N GLU A 127 17.96 5.31 30.30
CA GLU A 127 17.23 6.22 31.19
C GLU A 127 15.93 6.72 30.53
N LYS A 128 15.98 7.09 29.25
CA LYS A 128 14.78 7.44 28.45
C LYS A 128 13.80 6.28 28.34
N ALA A 129 14.28 5.05 28.17
CA ALA A 129 13.43 3.85 28.12
C ALA A 129 12.76 3.57 29.48
N ARG A 130 13.49 3.76 30.59
CA ARG A 130 12.93 3.67 31.95
C ARG A 130 11.87 4.74 32.18
N GLN A 131 12.14 6.00 31.85
CA GLN A 131 11.19 7.10 31.99
C GLN A 131 9.92 6.87 31.16
N ARG A 132 10.05 6.37 29.92
CA ARG A 132 8.89 6.00 29.08
C ARG A 132 8.07 4.87 29.68
N THR A 133 8.73 3.82 30.14
CA THR A 133 8.08 2.68 30.80
C THR A 133 7.34 3.15 32.05
N GLN A 134 7.95 4.04 32.84
CA GLN A 134 7.37 4.55 34.07
C GLN A 134 6.17 5.46 33.81
N ALA A 135 6.26 6.35 32.81
CA ALA A 135 5.15 7.18 32.36
C ALA A 135 4.00 6.34 31.80
N GLN A 136 4.30 5.24 31.11
CA GLN A 136 3.28 4.33 30.59
C GLN A 136 2.58 3.55 31.71
N ILE A 137 3.33 3.09 32.72
CA ILE A 137 2.78 2.46 33.93
C ILE A 137 1.89 3.46 34.68
N GLU A 138 2.32 4.70 34.84
CA GLU A 138 1.55 5.75 35.50
C GLU A 138 0.27 6.11 34.75
N GLN A 139 0.33 6.17 33.41
CA GLN A 139 -0.87 6.32 32.57
C GLN A 139 -1.83 5.14 32.69
N LEU A 140 -1.32 3.92 32.83
CA LEU A 140 -2.14 2.72 32.99
C LEU A 140 -2.77 2.64 34.39
N LYS A 141 -2.04 3.06 35.43
CA LYS A 141 -2.58 3.27 36.80
C LYS A 141 -3.66 4.36 36.81
N ALA A 142 -3.42 5.50 36.18
CA ALA A 142 -4.39 6.59 36.07
C ALA A 142 -5.66 6.19 35.29
N LYS A 143 -5.54 5.22 34.37
CA LYS A 143 -6.66 4.63 33.63
C LYS A 143 -7.31 3.44 34.35
N GLY A 144 -6.85 3.07 35.55
CA GLY A 144 -7.39 1.95 36.33
C GLY A 144 -7.17 0.57 35.71
N ALA A 145 -6.18 0.44 34.81
CA ALA A 145 -5.89 -0.82 34.13
C ALA A 145 -4.94 -1.73 34.93
N ILE A 146 -4.22 -1.16 35.91
CA ILE A 146 -3.24 -1.84 36.76
C ILE A 146 -3.21 -1.12 38.12
N ASP A 147 -3.21 -1.85 39.23
CA ASP A 147 -3.13 -1.29 40.59
C ASP A 147 -1.68 -0.96 41.03
#